data_AF-J3EZ61-F1
#
_entry.id   AF-J3EZ61-F1
#
_cell.length_a   1.000
_cell.length_b   1.000
_cell.length_c   1.000
_cell.angle_alpha   90.00
_cell.angle_beta   90.00
_cell.angle_gamma   90.00
#
_symmetry.space_group_name_H-M   'P 1'
#
loop_
_entity.id
_entity.type
_entity.pdbx_description
1 polymer ?
#
loop_
_entity_poly.entity_id
_entity_poly.type
_entity_poly.pdbx_seq_one_letter_code
_entity_poly.pdbx_strand_id
1 'polypeptide(L)'
;MNRSGRTRESRGPRETRGQANLPVLAVALVLLTTVTAVSVALADGALVSADRDAADRRIANAVAARLTAADASVTTRANVLNETAVESLNATELRQSVPTARAASVRVRLAGQTLVEHGTPTDGVTVRRVVLVSNRTSETRTLDLSTATSVTLPRRTARVRLDVQTGTDTTVSTVRANDRVVLHDDTGLSDGGVMEVRASRYETTTLSFEASGERTGTVTVTYYPAETTKAVLAVTADA
;
A
#
# COMPACT_ATOMS: atom_id res chain seq x y z
N MET A 1 -29.98 4.79 110.86
CA MET A 1 -29.69 3.39 111.26
C MET A 1 -28.74 2.79 110.25
N ASN A 2 -27.71 2.14 110.78
CA ASN A 2 -26.50 1.65 110.12
C ASN A 2 -26.69 0.18 109.67
N ARG A 3 -26.07 -0.22 108.54
CA ARG A 3 -25.58 -1.56 108.13
C ARG A 3 -25.44 -1.57 106.59
N SER A 4 -24.26 -1.35 106.02
CA SER A 4 -23.12 -2.28 105.91
C SER A 4 -23.45 -3.57 105.15
N GLY A 5 -22.98 -3.65 103.91
CA GLY A 5 -23.00 -4.82 103.04
C GLY A 5 -21.91 -4.71 101.99
N ARG A 6 -20.83 -5.47 102.20
CA ARG A 6 -19.57 -5.48 101.46
C ARG A 6 -19.67 -5.91 99.99
N THR A 7 -18.90 -5.21 99.16
CA THR A 7 -17.96 -5.68 98.13
C THR A 7 -18.22 -7.03 97.44
N ARG A 8 -18.39 -6.97 96.11
CA ARG A 8 -17.66 -7.83 95.17
C ARG A 8 -17.39 -7.06 93.88
N GLU A 9 -16.15 -6.57 93.74
CA GLU A 9 -15.55 -6.29 92.45
C GLU A 9 -15.49 -7.61 91.66
N SER A 10 -16.31 -7.74 90.63
CA SER A 10 -16.08 -8.73 89.58
C SER A 10 -15.03 -8.16 88.62
N ARG A 11 -13.78 -8.61 88.77
CA ARG A 11 -12.72 -8.50 87.77
C ARG A 11 -13.29 -8.91 86.40
N GLY A 12 -13.17 -8.02 85.42
CA GLY A 12 -13.59 -8.29 84.05
C GLY A 12 -12.83 -9.48 83.44
N PRO A 13 -13.45 -10.23 82.51
CA PRO A 13 -12.73 -11.17 81.66
C PRO A 13 -11.70 -10.38 80.82
N ARG A 14 -10.42 -10.52 81.15
CA ARG A 14 -9.31 -10.17 80.26
C ARG A 14 -8.87 -11.44 79.54
N GLU A 15 -9.61 -11.77 78.50
CA GLU A 15 -9.38 -12.79 77.46
C GLU A 15 -10.57 -12.52 76.51
N THR A 16 -10.46 -12.15 75.22
CA THR A 16 -9.73 -12.81 74.14
C THR A 16 -9.67 -11.86 72.91
N ARG A 17 -9.29 -10.58 73.08
CA ARG A 17 -9.33 -9.61 71.95
C ARG A 17 -8.16 -9.74 70.96
N GLY A 18 -7.08 -10.44 71.34
CA GLY A 18 -5.92 -10.67 70.48
C GLY A 18 -6.06 -11.87 69.52
N GLN A 19 -6.88 -12.88 69.85
CA GLN A 19 -6.97 -14.11 69.04
C GLN A 19 -8.17 -14.15 68.08
N ALA A 20 -9.23 -13.38 68.32
CA ALA A 20 -10.35 -13.28 67.37
C ALA A 20 -10.00 -12.53 66.06
N ASN A 21 -8.88 -11.78 66.04
CA ASN A 21 -8.44 -11.00 64.88
C ASN A 21 -7.42 -11.72 63.97
N LEU A 22 -6.77 -12.78 64.46
CA LEU A 22 -5.84 -13.57 63.64
C LEU A 22 -6.48 -14.25 62.43
N PRO A 23 -7.64 -14.93 62.55
CA PRO A 23 -8.28 -15.53 61.38
C PRO A 23 -8.77 -14.47 60.39
N VAL A 24 -9.25 -13.32 60.88
CA VAL A 24 -9.67 -12.19 60.03
C VAL A 24 -8.47 -11.62 59.27
N LEU A 25 -7.33 -11.45 59.93
CA LEU A 25 -6.09 -11.01 59.30
C LEU A 25 -5.59 -12.00 58.24
N ALA A 26 -5.66 -13.30 58.53
CA ALA A 26 -5.28 -14.34 57.58
C ALA A 26 -6.16 -14.29 56.32
N VAL A 27 -7.48 -14.15 56.49
CA VAL A 27 -8.42 -13.99 55.38
C VAL A 27 -8.14 -12.70 54.60
N ALA A 28 -7.93 -11.58 55.29
CA ALA A 28 -7.61 -10.29 54.65
C ALA A 28 -6.31 -10.37 53.83
N LEU A 29 -5.28 -11.05 54.37
CA LEU A 29 -4.02 -11.24 53.67
C LEU A 29 -4.19 -12.13 52.43
N VAL A 30 -4.95 -13.22 52.53
CA VAL A 30 -5.25 -14.08 51.38
C VAL A 30 -6.03 -13.32 50.31
N LEU A 31 -7.03 -12.52 50.69
CA LEU A 31 -7.76 -11.68 49.75
C LEU A 31 -6.84 -10.63 49.10
N LEU A 32 -5.94 -10.02 49.86
CA LEU A 32 -4.99 -9.06 49.32
C LEU A 32 -4.02 -9.72 48.33
N THR A 33 -3.50 -10.91 48.64
CA THR A 33 -2.57 -11.61 47.74
C THR A 33 -3.26 -12.11 46.49
N THR A 34 -4.51 -12.60 46.56
CA THR A 34 -5.27 -12.99 45.36
C THR A 34 -5.59 -11.79 44.48
N VAL A 35 -6.05 -10.67 45.06
CA VAL A 35 -6.30 -9.43 44.30
C VAL A 35 -5.02 -8.91 43.67
N THR A 36 -3.90 -8.97 44.40
CA THR A 36 -2.59 -8.57 43.87
C THR A 36 -2.15 -9.47 42.71
N ALA A 37 -2.25 -10.79 42.86
CA ALA A 37 -1.87 -11.74 41.82
C ALA A 37 -2.72 -11.58 40.55
N VAL A 38 -4.04 -11.38 40.69
CA VAL A 38 -4.93 -11.09 39.56
C VAL A 38 -4.55 -9.76 38.89
N SER A 39 -4.26 -8.72 39.67
CA SER A 39 -3.87 -7.41 39.13
C SER A 39 -2.56 -7.48 38.35
N VAL A 40 -1.56 -8.21 38.87
CA VAL A 40 -0.28 -8.43 38.17
C VAL A 40 -0.49 -9.22 36.88
N ALA A 41 -1.25 -10.31 36.92
CA ALA A 41 -1.53 -11.11 35.73
C ALA A 41 -2.24 -10.30 34.63
N LEU A 42 -3.18 -9.42 35.01
CA LEU A 42 -3.86 -8.52 34.06
C LEU A 42 -2.90 -7.47 33.50
N ALA A 43 -2.03 -6.90 34.34
CA ALA A 43 -1.04 -5.91 33.92
C ALA A 43 0.00 -6.52 32.96
N ASP A 44 0.50 -7.72 33.25
CA ASP A 44 1.42 -8.44 32.39
C ASP A 44 0.76 -8.80 31.04
N GLY A 45 -0.49 -9.27 31.07
CA GLY A 45 -1.26 -9.53 29.86
C GLY A 45 -1.44 -8.28 28.99
N ALA A 46 -1.72 -7.13 29.61
CA ALA A 46 -1.84 -5.86 28.91
C ALA A 46 -0.50 -5.40 28.31
N LEU A 47 0.61 -5.58 29.03
CA LEU A 47 1.94 -5.21 28.56
C LEU A 47 2.38 -6.09 27.38
N VAL A 48 2.21 -7.40 27.49
CA VAL A 48 2.52 -8.35 26.40
C VAL A 48 1.69 -8.04 25.15
N SER A 49 0.39 -7.73 25.31
CA SER A 49 -0.45 -7.32 24.19
C SER A 49 0.02 -6.00 23.57
N ALA A 50 0.42 -5.03 24.37
CA ALA A 50 0.90 -3.74 23.88
C ALA A 50 2.23 -3.88 23.11
N ASP A 51 3.14 -4.72 23.59
CA ASP A 51 4.40 -5.02 22.91
C ASP A 51 4.16 -5.75 21.58
N ARG A 52 3.23 -6.71 21.56
CA ARG A 52 2.80 -7.40 20.33
C ARG A 52 2.22 -6.43 19.32
N ASP A 53 1.30 -5.56 19.74
CA ASP A 53 0.72 -4.51 18.89
C ASP A 53 1.79 -3.58 18.30
N ALA A 54 2.82 -3.24 19.09
CA ALA A 54 3.92 -2.40 18.63
C ALA A 54 4.78 -3.12 17.56
N ALA A 55 5.04 -4.42 17.75
CA ALA A 55 5.75 -5.25 16.77
C ALA A 55 4.93 -5.38 15.46
N ASP A 56 3.66 -5.73 15.56
CA ASP A 56 2.73 -5.86 14.43
C ASP A 56 2.62 -4.55 13.65
N ARG A 57 2.44 -3.43 14.36
CA ARG A 57 2.38 -2.10 13.74
C ARG A 57 3.68 -1.75 13.01
N ARG A 58 4.85 -2.16 13.54
CA ARG A 58 6.15 -1.94 12.89
C ARG A 58 6.24 -2.74 11.59
N ILE A 59 5.84 -4.00 11.60
CA ILE A 59 5.84 -4.87 10.41
C ILE A 59 4.87 -4.34 9.36
N ALA A 60 3.63 -4.03 9.76
CA ALA A 60 2.62 -3.47 8.86
C ALA A 60 3.08 -2.16 8.22
N ASN A 61 3.74 -1.28 8.98
CA ASN A 61 4.33 -0.05 8.44
C ASN A 61 5.49 -0.31 7.48
N ALA A 62 6.38 -1.27 7.80
CA ALA A 62 7.50 -1.62 6.92
C ALA A 62 7.00 -2.17 5.58
N VAL A 63 5.99 -3.04 5.60
CA VAL A 63 5.34 -3.56 4.40
C VAL A 63 4.65 -2.45 3.62
N ALA A 64 3.84 -1.62 4.28
CA ALA A 64 3.16 -0.49 3.62
C ALA A 64 4.16 0.49 3.00
N ALA A 65 5.27 0.80 3.70
CA ALA A 65 6.33 1.66 3.19
C ALA A 65 7.03 1.03 1.98
N ARG A 66 7.35 -0.27 2.02
CA ARG A 66 7.99 -0.95 0.90
C ARG A 66 7.09 -0.98 -0.34
N LEU A 67 5.80 -1.26 -0.19
CA LEU A 67 4.85 -1.30 -1.31
C LEU A 67 4.52 0.08 -1.89
N THR A 68 4.84 1.16 -1.18
CA THR A 68 4.60 2.55 -1.63
C THR A 68 5.88 3.29 -2.00
N ALA A 69 7.05 2.66 -1.85
CA ALA A 69 8.35 3.24 -2.20
C ALA A 69 8.48 3.43 -3.72
N ALA A 70 9.22 4.45 -4.17
CA ALA A 70 9.35 4.76 -5.59
C ALA A 70 10.05 3.67 -6.42
N ASP A 71 10.87 2.84 -5.78
CA ASP A 71 11.65 1.75 -6.35
C ASP A 71 10.96 0.38 -6.18
N ALA A 72 9.73 0.35 -5.66
CA ALA A 72 8.98 -0.89 -5.51
C ALA A 72 8.52 -1.42 -6.87
N SER A 73 8.60 -2.73 -7.09
CA SER A 73 8.18 -3.40 -8.33
C SER A 73 6.73 -3.10 -8.72
N VAL A 74 5.88 -2.85 -7.72
CA VAL A 74 4.45 -2.56 -7.90
C VAL A 74 4.14 -1.07 -8.07
N THR A 75 5.16 -0.19 -8.11
CA THR A 75 4.96 1.26 -8.21
C THR A 75 5.44 1.81 -9.54
N THR A 76 4.73 2.83 -10.04
CA THR A 76 5.22 3.68 -11.13
C THR A 76 6.02 4.86 -10.58
N ARG A 77 5.67 5.33 -9.39
CA ARG A 77 6.35 6.35 -8.58
C ARG A 77 5.89 6.19 -7.13
N ALA A 78 6.55 6.87 -6.18
CA ALA A 78 6.13 6.84 -4.78
C ALA A 78 4.63 7.10 -4.62
N ASN A 79 3.95 6.25 -3.84
CA ASN A 79 2.51 6.26 -3.58
C ASN A 79 1.59 6.09 -4.80
N VAL A 80 2.12 5.74 -5.98
CA VAL A 80 1.33 5.44 -7.17
C VAL A 80 1.62 4.02 -7.65
N LEU A 81 0.70 3.13 -7.30
CA LEU A 81 0.73 1.72 -7.65
C LEU A 81 0.42 1.53 -9.13
N ASN A 82 1.07 0.56 -9.78
CA ASN A 82 0.70 0.09 -11.11
C ASN A 82 -0.31 -1.05 -10.95
N GLU A 83 -1.50 -0.91 -11.54
CA GLU A 83 -2.60 -1.88 -11.35
C GLU A 83 -2.18 -3.31 -11.72
N THR A 84 -1.67 -3.51 -12.93
CA THR A 84 -1.24 -4.83 -13.42
C THR A 84 -0.10 -5.44 -12.59
N ALA A 85 0.83 -4.60 -12.12
CA ALA A 85 1.91 -5.06 -11.25
C ALA A 85 1.41 -5.46 -9.86
N VAL A 86 0.38 -4.77 -9.36
CA VAL A 86 -0.27 -5.12 -8.10
C VAL A 86 -1.08 -6.42 -8.22
N GLU A 87 -1.77 -6.63 -9.34
CA GLU A 87 -2.52 -7.88 -9.59
C GLU A 87 -1.63 -9.11 -9.68
N SER A 88 -0.37 -8.93 -10.10
CA SER A 88 0.63 -10.00 -10.16
C SER A 88 1.45 -10.17 -8.87
N LEU A 89 1.27 -9.28 -7.89
CA LEU A 89 1.98 -9.36 -6.61
C LEU A 89 1.62 -10.64 -5.86
N ASN A 90 2.64 -11.37 -5.42
CA ASN A 90 2.45 -12.60 -4.66
C ASN A 90 3.17 -12.57 -3.29
N ALA A 91 2.83 -13.54 -2.44
CA ALA A 91 3.39 -13.65 -1.09
C ALA A 91 4.91 -13.87 -1.07
N THR A 92 5.46 -14.58 -2.06
CA THR A 92 6.90 -14.87 -2.14
C THR A 92 7.70 -13.60 -2.41
N GLU A 93 7.27 -12.79 -3.39
CA GLU A 93 7.88 -11.49 -3.70
C GLU A 93 7.79 -10.51 -2.52
N LEU A 94 6.65 -10.50 -1.82
CA LEU A 94 6.49 -9.67 -0.62
C LEU A 94 7.48 -10.06 0.48
N ARG A 95 7.63 -11.36 0.74
CA ARG A 95 8.56 -11.89 1.75
C ARG A 95 10.02 -11.68 1.38
N GLN A 96 10.36 -11.69 0.10
CA GLN A 96 11.70 -11.37 -0.37
C GLN A 96 12.01 -9.88 -0.17
N SER A 97 11.05 -9.01 -0.47
CA SER A 97 11.22 -7.55 -0.40
C SER A 97 11.15 -6.97 1.02
N VAL A 98 10.48 -7.64 1.96
CA VAL A 98 10.39 -7.21 3.36
C VAL A 98 10.80 -8.36 4.30
N PRO A 99 12.09 -8.47 4.66
CA PRO A 99 12.59 -9.56 5.49
C PRO A 99 11.88 -9.71 6.84
N THR A 100 11.49 -8.60 7.47
CA THR A 100 10.78 -8.58 8.76
C THR A 100 9.38 -9.18 8.69
N ALA A 101 8.78 -9.30 7.50
CA ALA A 101 7.47 -9.90 7.30
C ALA A 101 7.52 -11.42 7.11
N ARG A 102 8.72 -12.04 7.06
CA ARG A 102 8.87 -13.47 6.74
C ARG A 102 8.37 -14.42 7.81
N ALA A 103 8.34 -13.97 9.07
CA ALA A 103 7.96 -14.76 10.23
C ALA A 103 6.56 -14.41 10.75
N ALA A 104 5.93 -13.36 10.22
CA ALA A 104 4.61 -12.90 10.65
C ALA A 104 3.52 -13.31 9.65
N SER A 105 2.29 -13.49 10.13
CA SER A 105 1.12 -13.57 9.26
C SER A 105 0.80 -12.16 8.75
N VAL A 106 0.68 -12.01 7.42
CA VAL A 106 0.48 -10.71 6.78
C VAL A 106 -0.63 -10.79 5.76
N ARG A 107 -1.53 -9.81 5.80
CA ARG A 107 -2.58 -9.61 4.80
C ARG A 107 -2.47 -8.21 4.22
N VAL A 108 -2.33 -8.13 2.90
CA VAL A 108 -2.32 -6.87 2.15
C VAL A 108 -3.61 -6.77 1.35
N ARG A 109 -4.33 -5.66 1.53
CA ARG A 109 -5.55 -5.34 0.80
C ARG A 109 -5.42 -4.00 0.10
N LEU A 110 -5.97 -3.89 -1.09
CA LEU A 110 -6.10 -2.64 -1.83
C LEU A 110 -7.56 -2.45 -2.22
N ALA A 111 -8.12 -1.28 -1.89
CA ALA A 111 -9.55 -1.00 -2.10
C ALA A 111 -10.48 -2.08 -1.50
N GLY A 112 -10.05 -2.74 -0.41
CA GLY A 112 -10.80 -3.82 0.25
C GLY A 112 -10.56 -5.22 -0.33
N GLN A 113 -9.95 -5.34 -1.50
CA GLN A 113 -9.62 -6.63 -2.12
C GLN A 113 -8.29 -7.16 -1.58
N THR A 114 -8.23 -8.44 -1.19
CA THR A 114 -6.99 -9.07 -0.76
C THR A 114 -6.08 -9.30 -1.97
N LEU A 115 -4.89 -8.69 -1.93
CA LEU A 115 -3.85 -8.87 -2.94
C LEU A 115 -2.92 -10.02 -2.57
N VAL A 116 -2.50 -10.02 -1.30
CA VAL A 116 -1.56 -11.00 -0.76
C VAL A 116 -2.03 -11.39 0.63
N GLU A 117 -2.04 -12.68 0.91
CA GLU A 117 -2.23 -13.20 2.25
C GLU A 117 -1.21 -14.31 2.50
N HIS A 118 -0.54 -14.22 3.64
CA HIS A 118 0.39 -15.21 4.14
C HIS A 118 0.07 -15.49 5.61
N GLY A 119 -0.03 -16.77 5.97
CA GLY A 119 -0.54 -17.15 7.29
C GLY A 119 -2.02 -16.77 7.44
N THR A 120 -2.46 -16.60 8.68
CA THR A 120 -3.86 -16.28 9.02
C THR A 120 -3.88 -15.20 10.09
N PRO A 121 -3.80 -13.90 9.73
CA PRO A 121 -3.85 -12.83 10.73
C PRO A 121 -5.28 -12.71 11.28
N THR A 122 -5.46 -13.05 12.56
CA THR A 122 -6.75 -13.00 13.27
C THR A 122 -6.84 -11.81 14.20
N ASP A 123 -5.74 -11.47 14.89
CA ASP A 123 -5.73 -10.47 15.96
C ASP A 123 -4.69 -9.36 15.74
N GLY A 124 -4.11 -9.30 14.54
CA GLY A 124 -3.03 -8.37 14.20
C GLY A 124 -3.44 -6.91 13.98
N VAL A 125 -2.44 -6.02 14.04
CA VAL A 125 -2.62 -4.58 13.80
C VAL A 125 -2.72 -4.27 12.30
N THR A 126 -3.69 -3.42 11.94
CA THR A 126 -3.87 -2.93 10.57
C THR A 126 -3.45 -1.47 10.39
N VAL A 127 -2.51 -1.22 9.47
CA VAL A 127 -2.12 0.11 8.99
C VAL A 127 -2.83 0.42 7.67
N ARG A 128 -3.32 1.65 7.50
CA ARG A 128 -4.01 2.10 6.27
C ARG A 128 -3.31 3.31 5.68
N ARG A 129 -3.15 3.34 4.36
CA ARG A 129 -2.60 4.47 3.60
C ARG A 129 -3.45 4.76 2.37
N VAL A 130 -3.64 6.04 2.07
CA VAL A 130 -4.25 6.46 0.80
C VAL A 130 -3.16 6.43 -0.26
N VAL A 131 -3.42 5.72 -1.35
CA VAL A 131 -2.53 5.57 -2.51
C VAL A 131 -3.29 5.91 -3.80
N LEU A 132 -2.57 6.15 -4.88
CA LEU A 132 -3.15 6.17 -6.22
C LEU A 132 -2.87 4.84 -6.89
N VAL A 133 -3.84 4.32 -7.63
CA VAL A 133 -3.69 3.17 -8.52
C VAL A 133 -3.73 3.70 -9.93
N SER A 134 -2.66 3.46 -10.68
CA SER A 134 -2.53 3.86 -12.07
C SER A 134 -2.84 2.68 -12.97
N ASN A 135 -3.86 2.85 -13.81
CA ASN A 135 -4.11 2.01 -14.97
C ASN A 135 -3.55 2.71 -16.21
N ARG A 136 -3.08 1.93 -17.18
CA ARG A 136 -2.75 2.38 -18.53
C ARG A 136 -3.40 1.46 -19.54
N THR A 137 -4.44 1.97 -20.17
CA THR A 137 -5.04 1.35 -21.35
C THR A 137 -4.40 1.95 -22.59
N SER A 138 -4.21 1.16 -23.64
CA SER A 138 -3.82 1.68 -24.95
C SER A 138 -5.02 2.33 -25.64
N GLU A 139 -4.82 3.52 -26.19
CA GLU A 139 -5.76 4.15 -27.13
C GLU A 139 -5.09 4.33 -28.49
N THR A 140 -5.87 4.31 -29.57
CA THR A 140 -5.37 4.46 -30.93
C THR A 140 -6.01 5.66 -31.62
N ARG A 141 -5.20 6.41 -32.37
CA ARG A 141 -5.63 7.47 -33.28
C ARG A 141 -5.06 7.20 -34.67
N THR A 142 -5.87 7.42 -35.67
CA THR A 142 -5.50 7.21 -37.07
C THR A 142 -5.46 8.58 -37.75
N LEU A 143 -4.35 8.85 -38.44
CA LEU A 143 -4.11 10.06 -39.20
C LEU A 143 -4.02 9.69 -40.68
N ASP A 144 -4.82 10.35 -41.51
CA ASP A 144 -4.71 10.25 -42.97
C ASP A 144 -3.74 11.33 -43.46
N LEU A 145 -2.61 10.90 -44.03
CA LEU A 145 -1.52 11.77 -44.49
C LEU A 145 -1.93 12.71 -45.62
N SER A 146 -3.02 12.40 -46.34
CA SER A 146 -3.54 13.24 -47.42
C SER A 146 -4.28 14.48 -46.90
N THR A 147 -4.75 14.41 -45.65
CA THR A 147 -5.57 15.48 -45.03
C THR A 147 -4.84 16.22 -43.93
N ALA A 148 -3.92 15.55 -43.22
CA ALA A 148 -3.21 16.13 -42.10
C ALA A 148 -1.83 15.51 -41.89
N THR A 149 -0.89 16.34 -41.43
CA THR A 149 0.51 15.97 -41.18
C THR A 149 0.86 15.97 -39.70
N SER A 150 -0.12 16.20 -38.82
CA SER A 150 0.10 16.19 -37.38
C SER A 150 -1.12 15.72 -36.60
N VAL A 151 -0.87 15.18 -35.41
CA VAL A 151 -1.90 14.74 -34.47
C VAL A 151 -1.50 15.12 -33.05
N THR A 152 -2.43 15.71 -32.30
CA THR A 152 -2.22 16.05 -30.89
C THR A 152 -2.81 14.97 -30.00
N LEU A 153 -2.00 14.43 -29.09
CA LEU A 153 -2.42 13.39 -28.16
C LEU A 153 -3.21 14.01 -27.00
N PRO A 154 -4.47 13.61 -26.75
CA PRO A 154 -5.33 14.26 -25.76
C PRO A 154 -4.83 14.18 -24.32
N ARG A 155 -3.96 13.21 -24.02
CA ARG A 155 -3.45 12.93 -22.67
C ARG A 155 -1.96 12.66 -22.71
N ARG A 156 -1.29 13.07 -21.64
CA ARG A 156 0.16 12.88 -21.48
C ARG A 156 0.48 11.39 -21.45
N THR A 157 1.44 11.00 -22.26
CA THR A 157 1.95 9.63 -22.30
C THR A 157 3.47 9.68 -22.37
N ALA A 158 4.13 8.67 -21.81
CA ALA A 158 5.58 8.59 -21.84
C ALA A 158 6.09 7.91 -23.12
N ARG A 159 5.23 7.11 -23.77
CA ARG A 159 5.59 6.29 -24.93
C ARG A 159 4.44 6.27 -25.92
N VAL A 160 4.81 6.31 -27.19
CA VAL A 160 3.88 6.23 -28.31
C VAL A 160 4.41 5.20 -29.28
N ARG A 161 3.51 4.40 -29.83
CA ARG A 161 3.81 3.41 -30.84
C ARG A 161 3.21 3.88 -32.16
N LEU A 162 4.03 3.91 -33.20
CA LEU A 162 3.70 4.39 -34.52
C LEU A 162 3.73 3.23 -35.49
N ASP A 163 2.68 3.13 -36.30
CA ASP A 163 2.60 2.23 -37.44
C ASP A 163 2.29 3.10 -38.66
N VAL A 164 3.27 3.18 -39.56
CA VAL A 164 3.24 4.06 -40.73
C VAL A 164 3.02 3.17 -41.95
N GLN A 165 1.92 3.41 -42.66
CA GLN A 165 1.57 2.70 -43.88
C GLN A 165 1.43 3.73 -45.00
N THR A 166 2.36 3.71 -45.95
CA THR A 166 2.43 4.68 -47.04
C THR A 166 1.93 4.08 -48.36
N GLY A 167 1.42 4.93 -49.25
CA GLY A 167 1.25 4.56 -50.65
C GLY A 167 2.59 4.54 -51.40
N THR A 168 2.61 3.91 -52.57
CA THR A 168 3.83 3.66 -53.36
C THR A 168 4.66 4.92 -53.66
N ASP A 169 4.00 6.07 -53.83
CA ASP A 169 4.64 7.36 -54.13
C ASP A 169 4.64 8.31 -52.92
N THR A 170 4.66 7.77 -51.70
CA THR A 170 4.75 8.55 -50.45
C THR A 170 5.89 8.08 -49.58
N THR A 171 6.66 9.03 -49.05
CA THR A 171 7.75 8.74 -48.12
C THR A 171 7.59 9.62 -46.89
N VAL A 172 7.55 9.01 -45.71
CA VAL A 172 7.60 9.71 -44.41
C VAL A 172 9.03 9.63 -43.89
N SER A 173 9.77 10.73 -43.86
CA SER A 173 11.20 10.71 -43.49
C SER A 173 11.46 11.07 -42.04
N THR A 174 10.65 11.97 -41.46
CA THR A 174 10.88 12.49 -40.10
C THR A 174 9.61 12.47 -39.29
N VAL A 175 9.72 12.04 -38.03
CA VAL A 175 8.69 12.27 -37.00
C VAL A 175 9.26 13.20 -35.95
N ARG A 176 8.47 14.21 -35.58
CA ARG A 176 8.78 15.10 -34.46
C ARG A 176 7.74 14.99 -33.37
N ALA A 177 8.17 15.15 -32.13
CA ALA A 177 7.31 15.30 -30.96
C ALA A 177 7.59 16.67 -30.34
N ASN A 178 6.61 17.59 -30.38
CA ASN A 178 6.78 18.99 -29.97
C ASN A 178 8.06 19.60 -30.59
N ASP A 179 8.17 19.53 -31.92
CA ASP A 179 9.29 20.03 -32.75
C ASP A 179 10.64 19.28 -32.61
N ARG A 180 10.80 18.43 -31.60
CA ARG A 180 11.98 17.57 -31.44
C ARG A 180 11.89 16.36 -32.36
N VAL A 181 12.89 16.16 -33.22
CA VAL A 181 13.03 14.94 -34.03
C VAL A 181 13.15 13.72 -33.11
N VAL A 182 12.27 12.75 -33.30
CA VAL A 182 12.24 11.50 -32.53
C VAL A 182 12.50 10.27 -33.39
N LEU A 183 12.20 10.35 -34.69
CA LEU A 183 12.57 9.37 -35.70
C LEU A 183 12.98 10.12 -36.96
N HIS A 184 13.99 9.60 -37.65
CA HIS A 184 14.43 10.14 -38.92
C HIS A 184 15.12 9.04 -39.75
N ASP A 185 14.70 8.90 -41.00
CA ASP A 185 15.30 8.04 -42.02
C ASP A 185 15.14 8.70 -43.40
N ASP A 186 16.25 9.01 -44.06
CA ASP A 186 16.26 9.65 -45.38
C ASP A 186 15.67 8.75 -46.48
N THR A 187 15.65 7.43 -46.26
CA THR A 187 15.07 6.44 -47.19
C THR A 187 13.60 6.15 -46.91
N GLY A 188 13.06 6.68 -45.81
CA GLY A 188 11.68 6.49 -45.37
C GLY A 188 11.58 5.65 -44.11
N LEU A 189 10.76 6.10 -43.16
CA LEU A 189 10.40 5.37 -41.96
C LEU A 189 9.49 4.20 -42.35
N SER A 190 9.89 3.00 -41.90
CA SER A 190 9.47 1.69 -42.41
C SER A 190 7.98 1.58 -42.73
N ASP A 191 7.68 1.24 -43.99
CA ASP A 191 6.34 0.91 -44.45
C ASP A 191 5.87 -0.41 -43.81
N GLY A 192 4.92 -0.34 -42.87
CA GLY A 192 4.39 -1.49 -42.12
C GLY A 192 5.19 -1.91 -40.88
N GLY A 193 6.15 -1.10 -40.43
CA GLY A 193 6.93 -1.34 -39.21
C GLY A 193 6.38 -0.62 -37.99
N VAL A 194 6.31 -1.32 -36.86
CA VAL A 194 5.89 -0.74 -35.57
C VAL A 194 7.10 -0.10 -34.87
N MET A 195 7.07 1.22 -34.68
CA MET A 195 8.16 1.99 -34.07
C MET A 195 7.75 2.57 -32.72
N GLU A 196 8.65 2.58 -31.73
CA GLU A 196 8.40 3.16 -30.40
C GLU A 196 9.11 4.51 -30.24
N VAL A 197 8.36 5.53 -29.82
CA VAL A 197 8.80 6.90 -29.60
C VAL A 197 8.60 7.30 -28.15
N ARG A 198 9.60 7.97 -27.56
CA ARG A 198 9.47 8.59 -26.24
C ARG A 198 8.81 9.96 -26.34
N ALA A 199 7.68 10.11 -25.68
CA ALA A 199 6.93 11.36 -25.55
C ALA A 199 7.18 12.01 -24.18
N SER A 200 6.85 13.31 -24.06
CA SER A 200 6.96 14.01 -22.78
C SER A 200 5.88 13.54 -21.83
N ARG A 201 6.26 13.12 -20.62
CA ARG A 201 5.30 12.81 -19.55
C ARG A 201 4.70 14.06 -18.90
N TYR A 202 5.25 15.24 -19.19
CA TYR A 202 4.92 16.50 -18.53
C TYR A 202 4.12 17.46 -19.40
N GLU A 203 4.12 17.24 -20.71
CA GLU A 203 3.52 18.13 -21.69
C GLU A 203 2.62 17.33 -22.63
N THR A 204 1.57 17.98 -23.11
CA THR A 204 0.78 17.44 -24.22
C THR A 204 1.72 17.27 -25.41
N THR A 205 1.65 16.11 -26.07
CA THR A 205 2.53 15.80 -27.19
C THR A 205 1.76 15.96 -28.49
N THR A 206 2.28 16.80 -29.38
CA THR A 206 1.88 16.87 -30.78
C THR A 206 2.94 16.15 -31.61
N LEU A 207 2.49 15.14 -32.35
CA LEU A 207 3.33 14.44 -33.31
C LEU A 207 3.12 15.05 -34.69
N SER A 208 4.22 15.37 -35.38
CA SER A 208 4.20 15.84 -36.75
C SER A 208 5.05 14.93 -37.64
N PHE A 209 4.57 14.71 -38.85
CA PHE A 209 5.13 13.80 -39.84
C PHE A 209 5.58 14.61 -41.06
N GLU A 210 6.87 14.53 -41.40
CA GLU A 210 7.39 15.09 -42.64
C GLU A 210 7.22 14.06 -43.74
N ALA A 211 6.29 14.32 -44.66
CA ALA A 211 5.97 13.46 -45.78
C ALA A 211 6.19 14.15 -47.14
N SER A 212 6.83 13.45 -48.07
CA SER A 212 7.05 13.85 -49.46
C SER A 212 6.31 12.94 -50.45
N GLY A 213 6.12 13.41 -51.68
CA GLY A 213 5.38 12.71 -52.73
C GLY A 213 3.87 13.00 -52.70
N GLU A 214 3.05 12.01 -53.04
CA GLU A 214 1.58 12.16 -53.11
C GLU A 214 0.91 12.29 -51.73
N ARG A 215 1.63 11.94 -50.65
CA ARG A 215 1.14 11.94 -49.26
C ARG A 215 -0.09 11.04 -49.04
N THR A 216 -0.15 9.94 -49.76
CA THR A 216 -1.12 8.87 -49.57
C THR A 216 -0.64 7.92 -48.48
N GLY A 217 -1.56 7.51 -47.60
CA GLY A 217 -1.25 6.59 -46.52
C GLY A 217 -1.85 6.98 -45.19
N THR A 218 -1.66 6.10 -44.21
CA THR A 218 -2.23 6.21 -42.89
C THR A 218 -1.14 6.05 -41.84
N VAL A 219 -1.16 6.90 -40.82
CA VAL A 219 -0.36 6.72 -39.62
C VAL A 219 -1.27 6.34 -38.46
N THR A 220 -1.05 5.16 -37.90
CA THR A 220 -1.73 4.70 -36.70
C THR A 220 -0.84 4.97 -35.49
N VAL A 221 -1.37 5.76 -34.56
CA VAL A 221 -0.70 6.21 -33.35
C VAL A 221 -1.36 5.55 -32.14
N THR A 222 -0.68 4.59 -31.52
CA THR A 222 -1.11 3.99 -30.25
C THR A 222 -0.40 4.67 -29.09
N TYR A 223 -1.15 5.21 -28.13
CA TYR A 223 -0.65 5.88 -26.93
C TYR A 223 -1.25 5.27 -25.67
N TYR A 224 -0.61 5.50 -24.53
CA TYR A 224 -0.98 4.87 -23.26
C TYR A 224 -1.26 5.95 -22.21
N PRO A 225 -2.47 6.54 -22.19
CA PRO A 225 -2.85 7.48 -21.16
C PRO A 225 -2.83 6.81 -19.78
N ALA A 226 -2.33 7.51 -18.77
CA ALA A 226 -2.44 7.05 -17.39
C ALA A 226 -3.74 7.59 -16.77
N GLU A 227 -4.52 6.69 -16.19
CA GLU A 227 -5.65 7.03 -15.33
C GLU A 227 -5.32 6.67 -13.89
N THR A 228 -5.60 7.57 -12.95
CA THR A 228 -5.28 7.35 -11.54
C THR A 228 -6.53 7.44 -10.68
N THR A 229 -6.77 6.40 -9.89
CA THR A 229 -7.88 6.33 -8.93
C THR A 229 -7.33 6.26 -7.51
N LYS A 230 -7.98 6.94 -6.56
CA LYS A 230 -7.61 6.85 -5.14
C LYS A 230 -8.07 5.51 -4.57
N ALA A 231 -7.21 4.84 -3.83
CA ALA A 231 -7.51 3.61 -3.11
C ALA A 231 -6.89 3.61 -1.72
N VAL A 232 -7.39 2.74 -0.84
CA VAL A 232 -6.80 2.49 0.47
C VAL A 232 -5.99 1.21 0.41
N LEU A 233 -4.67 1.33 0.64
CA LEU A 233 -3.79 0.20 0.93
C LEU A 233 -3.91 -0.10 2.43
N ALA A 234 -4.38 -1.28 2.77
CA ALA A 234 -4.47 -1.77 4.14
C ALA A 234 -3.51 -2.94 4.32
N VAL A 235 -2.67 -2.88 5.34
CA VAL A 235 -1.72 -3.93 5.69
C VAL A 235 -1.99 -4.36 7.12
N THR A 236 -2.35 -5.63 7.29
CA THR A 236 -2.49 -6.28 8.58
C THR A 236 -1.28 -7.16 8.82
N ALA A 237 -0.66 -7.07 9.99
CA ALA A 237 0.42 -7.96 10.43
C ALA A 237 0.07 -8.54 11.80
N ASP A 238 0.40 -9.80 12.00
CA ASP A 238 0.13 -10.59 13.20
C ASP A 238 1.34 -11.52 13.42
N ALA A 239 2.22 -11.13 14.36
CA ALA A 239 3.48 -11.81 14.67
C ALA A 239 3.44 -12.62 15.97
#